data_AF-A0A3C0JR42-F1
#
_entry.id   AF-A0A3C0JR42-F1
#
_cell.length_a   1.000
_cell.length_b   1.000
_cell.length_c   1.000
_cell.angle_alpha   90.00
_cell.angle_beta   90.00
_cell.angle_gamma   90.00
#
_symmetry.space_group_name_H-M   'P 1'
#
loop_
_entity.id
_entity.type
_entity.pdbx_description
1 polymer ?
#
loop_
_entity_poly.entity_id
_entity_poly.type
_entity_poly.pdbx_seq_one_letter_code
_entity_poly.pdbx_strand_id
1 'polypeptide(L)'
;DVAMDKIRRKFGADLKVKMPKVAYKETITQTIKSEYRHKKQSGGHGQYGHVIIRLEPMERTTGFEFGTEVVGGKVPREYFPSVEKGVMKAMDEGVLAGFPMVDMKAVLCDGSFHDVDSSGMSFEIAGNQAMRKGVADAGPILLEPIMKLHVTVPDAYTGEVMSDLNGKRAKILGMTPHDGTTEIEAEVPQGAVQRYSQDLRSVSQGRGVYRLEFDHYEPLPPDQQPRVIEEAKRAKEEEKV
;
A
#
# COMPACT_ATOMS: atom_id res chain seq x y z
N ASP A 1 7.31 -19.03 -20.10
CA ASP A 1 8.47 -19.67 -20.76
C ASP A 1 8.31 -19.88 -22.26
N VAL A 2 7.28 -20.59 -22.74
CA VAL A 2 7.09 -20.85 -24.19
C VAL A 2 7.01 -19.56 -25.04
N ALA A 3 6.32 -18.53 -24.53
CA ALA A 3 6.25 -17.23 -25.21
C ALA A 3 7.61 -16.51 -25.27
N MET A 4 8.41 -16.63 -24.22
CA MET A 4 9.75 -16.01 -24.12
C MET A 4 10.72 -16.63 -25.13
N ASP A 5 10.74 -17.96 -25.21
CA ASP A 5 11.59 -18.68 -26.18
C ASP A 5 11.18 -18.35 -27.62
N LYS A 6 9.86 -18.23 -27.89
CA LYS A 6 9.38 -17.74 -29.19
C LYS A 6 9.87 -16.33 -29.50
N ILE A 7 9.84 -15.41 -28.53
CA ILE A 7 10.30 -14.03 -28.74
C ILE A 7 11.80 -13.99 -29.01
N ARG A 8 12.59 -14.71 -28.21
CA ARG A 8 14.04 -14.80 -28.37
C ARG A 8 14.43 -15.36 -29.73
N ARG A 9 13.79 -16.46 -30.16
CA ARG A 9 14.08 -17.09 -31.47
C ARG A 9 13.64 -16.24 -32.66
N LYS A 10 12.47 -15.60 -32.58
CA LYS A 10 11.91 -14.83 -33.71
C LYS A 10 12.49 -13.43 -33.83
N PHE A 11 12.80 -12.78 -32.71
CA PHE A 11 13.15 -11.35 -32.68
C PHE A 11 14.54 -11.08 -32.13
N GLY A 12 15.28 -12.11 -31.69
CA GLY A 12 16.60 -11.93 -31.06
C GLY A 12 16.57 -11.15 -29.74
N ALA A 13 15.38 -10.88 -29.21
CA ALA A 13 15.19 -10.07 -28.01
C ALA A 13 15.31 -10.93 -26.75
N ASP A 14 16.14 -10.50 -25.82
CA ASP A 14 16.24 -11.08 -24.48
C ASP A 14 15.37 -10.28 -23.51
N LEU A 15 14.40 -10.96 -22.89
CA LEU A 15 13.44 -10.34 -22.00
C LEU A 15 13.75 -10.75 -20.55
N LYS A 16 13.69 -9.80 -19.63
CA LYS A 16 13.75 -10.07 -18.19
C LYS A 16 12.33 -10.14 -17.64
N VAL A 17 11.91 -11.31 -17.17
CA VAL A 17 10.63 -11.48 -16.49
C VAL A 17 10.87 -11.39 -14.99
N LYS A 18 10.06 -10.59 -14.30
CA LYS A 18 10.03 -10.52 -12.84
C LYS A 18 8.64 -10.90 -12.35
N MET A 19 8.59 -11.36 -11.11
CA MET A 19 7.33 -11.60 -10.42
C MET A 19 6.54 -10.27 -10.29
N PRO A 20 5.23 -10.24 -10.56
CA PRO A 20 4.43 -9.05 -10.31
C PRO A 20 4.55 -8.60 -8.85
N LYS A 21 4.64 -7.28 -8.63
CA LYS A 21 4.67 -6.74 -7.27
C LYS A 21 3.29 -6.90 -6.62
N VAL A 22 3.27 -7.27 -5.34
CA VAL A 22 2.04 -7.24 -4.54
C VAL A 22 1.72 -5.79 -4.21
N ALA A 23 0.46 -5.39 -4.34
CA ALA A 23 0.01 -4.03 -4.11
C ALA A 23 -0.20 -3.76 -2.61
N TYR A 24 0.84 -3.89 -1.78
CA TYR A 24 0.76 -3.52 -0.37
C TYR A 24 0.35 -2.04 -0.21
N LYS A 25 -0.22 -1.72 0.96
CA LYS A 25 -0.56 -0.34 1.37
C LYS A 25 -0.01 -0.04 2.76
N GLU A 26 -0.02 1.23 3.11
CA GLU A 26 0.37 1.72 4.43
C GLU A 26 -0.80 2.44 5.12
N THR A 27 -0.86 2.40 6.44
CA THR A 27 -1.85 3.13 7.25
C THR A 27 -1.25 3.38 8.63
N ILE A 28 -1.87 4.27 9.40
CA ILE A 28 -1.55 4.49 10.82
C ILE A 28 -2.53 3.77 11.74
N THR A 29 -2.19 3.68 13.02
CA THR A 29 -3.04 3.05 14.05
C THR A 29 -3.37 4.01 15.20
N GLN A 30 -2.68 5.14 15.31
CA GLN A 30 -2.84 6.09 16.40
C GLN A 30 -3.10 7.50 15.88
N THR A 31 -3.94 8.25 16.58
CA THR A 31 -4.10 9.67 16.34
C THR A 31 -2.92 10.44 16.91
N ILE A 32 -2.28 11.27 16.10
CA ILE A 32 -1.12 12.08 16.53
C ILE A 32 -1.22 13.52 16.00
N LYS A 33 -0.59 14.46 16.69
CA LYS A 33 -0.34 15.81 16.15
C LYS A 33 1.12 15.91 15.74
N SER A 34 1.35 16.39 14.52
CA SER A 34 2.69 16.59 13.95
C SER A 34 2.89 18.03 13.56
N GLU A 35 4.02 18.58 13.99
CA GLU A 35 4.47 19.94 13.68
C GLU A 35 5.72 19.89 12.81
N TYR A 36 5.70 20.69 11.74
CA TYR A 36 6.88 20.93 10.92
C TYR A 36 6.98 22.38 10.45
N ARG A 37 8.17 22.95 10.63
CA ARG A 37 8.52 24.29 10.17
C ARG A 37 9.62 24.21 9.12
N HIS A 38 9.27 24.47 7.88
CA HIS A 38 10.20 24.70 6.78
C HIS A 38 10.71 26.14 6.86
N LYS A 39 12.00 26.33 7.16
CA LYS A 39 12.67 27.63 7.11
C LYS A 39 14.00 27.48 6.39
N LYS A 40 14.16 28.11 5.23
CA LYS A 40 15.45 28.21 4.53
C LYS A 40 15.72 29.67 4.18
N GLN A 41 16.85 30.19 4.65
CA GLN A 41 17.41 31.43 4.16
C GLN A 41 18.55 31.05 3.21
N SER A 42 18.26 31.06 1.90
CA SER A 42 19.31 31.15 0.88
C SER A 42 19.59 32.64 0.65
N GLY A 43 20.75 33.01 0.08
CA GLY A 43 21.12 34.42 -0.13
C GLY A 43 20.19 35.25 -1.03
N GLY A 44 19.03 34.71 -1.45
CA GLY A 44 17.95 35.38 -2.18
C GLY A 44 16.63 35.35 -1.42
N HIS A 45 15.50 35.11 -2.11
CA HIS A 45 14.17 34.99 -1.47
C HIS A 45 14.17 33.88 -0.41
N GLY A 46 13.71 34.20 0.80
CA GLY A 46 13.56 33.24 1.87
C GLY A 46 12.43 32.25 1.59
N GLN A 47 12.45 31.13 2.31
CA GLN A 47 11.37 30.15 2.31
C GLN A 47 10.88 29.96 3.73
N TYR A 48 9.57 30.11 3.93
CA TYR A 48 8.92 29.91 5.21
C TYR A 48 7.57 29.21 5.04
N GLY A 49 7.39 28.08 5.71
CA GLY A 49 6.09 27.41 5.85
C GLY A 49 6.06 26.67 7.17
N HIS A 50 5.02 26.89 7.98
CA HIS A 50 4.86 26.21 9.25
C HIS A 50 3.45 25.66 9.36
N VAL A 51 3.35 24.34 9.57
CA VAL A 51 2.07 23.64 9.69
C VAL A 51 2.08 22.72 10.90
N ILE A 52 0.92 22.65 11.54
CA ILE A 52 0.58 21.68 12.57
C ILE A 52 -0.63 20.90 12.04
N ILE A 53 -0.42 19.63 11.77
CA ILE A 53 -1.46 18.72 11.28
C ILE A 53 -1.79 17.66 12.33
N ARG A 54 -3.05 17.24 12.38
CA ARG A 54 -3.49 16.07 13.14
C ARG A 54 -3.74 14.93 12.17
N LEU A 55 -3.14 13.77 12.44
CA LEU A 55 -3.36 12.56 11.69
C LEU A 55 -4.26 11.64 12.49
N GLU A 56 -5.27 11.06 11.85
CA GLU A 56 -6.25 10.18 12.47
C GLU A 56 -6.40 8.92 11.60
N PRO A 57 -6.38 7.71 12.18
CA PRO A 57 -6.76 6.50 11.44
C PRO A 57 -8.25 6.56 11.10
N MET A 58 -8.62 6.08 9.92
CA MET A 58 -10.01 5.89 9.51
C MET A 58 -10.35 4.40 9.45
N GLU A 59 -11.64 4.11 9.28
CA GLU A 59 -12.09 2.74 9.01
C GLU A 59 -11.45 2.19 7.73
N ARG A 60 -11.28 0.87 7.67
CA ARG A 60 -10.63 0.22 6.54
C ARG A 60 -11.43 0.42 5.26
N THR A 61 -10.74 0.61 4.14
CA THR A 61 -11.34 0.80 2.81
C THR A 61 -12.13 2.11 2.68
N THR A 62 -11.88 3.11 3.53
CA THR A 62 -12.51 4.44 3.42
C THR A 62 -11.66 5.44 2.62
N GLY A 63 -10.37 5.14 2.41
CA GLY A 63 -9.49 5.97 1.59
C GLY A 63 -8.85 7.10 2.40
N PHE A 64 -8.88 8.32 1.88
CA PHE A 64 -8.17 9.45 2.49
C PHE A 64 -9.05 10.69 2.54
N GLU A 65 -8.99 11.40 3.66
CA GLU A 65 -9.65 12.69 3.82
C GLU A 65 -8.67 13.78 4.25
N PHE A 66 -8.76 14.94 3.62
CA PHE A 66 -8.10 16.16 4.09
C PHE A 66 -9.13 17.12 4.70
N GLY A 67 -8.83 17.63 5.89
CA GLY A 67 -9.68 18.58 6.61
C GLY A 67 -8.90 19.81 7.09
N THR A 68 -9.63 20.85 7.50
CA THR A 68 -9.03 22.08 8.04
C THR A 68 -9.81 22.58 9.25
N GLU A 69 -9.10 22.93 10.32
CA GLU A 69 -9.65 23.49 11.56
C GLU A 69 -8.95 24.80 11.97
N VAL A 70 -8.16 25.39 11.06
CA VAL A 70 -7.40 26.62 11.34
C VAL A 70 -8.33 27.77 11.69
N VAL A 71 -8.11 28.37 12.86
CA VAL A 71 -8.80 29.57 13.35
C VAL A 71 -7.88 30.78 13.38
N GLY A 72 -8.44 31.98 13.26
CA GLY A 72 -7.70 33.25 13.46
C GLY A 72 -6.70 33.62 12.36
N GLY A 73 -6.70 32.95 11.21
CA GLY A 73 -5.90 33.33 10.04
C GLY A 73 -4.39 33.12 10.16
N LYS A 74 -3.94 32.35 11.17
CA LYS A 74 -2.51 32.04 11.39
C LYS A 74 -1.84 31.32 10.20
N VAL A 75 -2.64 30.62 9.40
CA VAL A 75 -2.26 30.17 8.06
C VAL A 75 -3.25 30.78 7.08
N PRO A 76 -2.81 31.59 6.11
CA PRO A 76 -3.67 32.12 5.06
C PRO A 76 -4.36 31.01 4.26
N ARG A 77 -5.66 31.15 3.99
CA ARG A 77 -6.49 30.13 3.31
C ARG A 77 -5.98 29.77 1.91
N GLU A 78 -5.31 30.71 1.24
CA GLU A 78 -4.67 30.50 -0.06
C GLU A 78 -3.58 29.41 -0.05
N TYR A 79 -2.99 29.12 1.12
CA TYR A 79 -1.97 28.08 1.26
C TYR A 79 -2.56 26.69 1.58
N PHE A 80 -3.84 26.57 1.92
CA PHE A 80 -4.44 25.27 2.28
C PHE A 80 -4.32 24.24 1.15
N PRO A 81 -4.59 24.57 -0.13
CA PRO A 81 -4.42 23.61 -1.23
C PRO A 81 -2.96 23.18 -1.41
N SER A 82 -2.00 24.05 -1.06
CA SER A 82 -0.58 23.70 -1.13
C SER A 82 -0.20 22.70 -0.04
N VAL A 83 -0.71 22.89 1.18
CA VAL A 83 -0.53 21.93 2.28
C VAL A 83 -1.14 20.57 1.92
N GLU A 84 -2.38 20.57 1.44
CA GLU A 84 -3.09 19.37 0.99
C GLU A 84 -2.29 18.62 -0.07
N LYS A 85 -1.80 19.32 -1.10
CA LYS A 85 -0.94 18.73 -2.13
C LYS A 85 0.34 18.11 -1.54
N GLY A 86 0.95 18.76 -0.56
CA GLY A 86 2.11 18.23 0.16
C GLY A 86 1.80 16.93 0.89
N VAL A 87 0.66 16.88 1.57
CA VAL A 87 0.15 15.70 2.28
C VAL A 87 -0.16 14.56 1.29
N MET A 88 -0.92 14.83 0.21
CA MET A 88 -1.22 13.83 -0.82
C MET A 88 0.04 13.24 -1.44
N LYS A 89 1.06 14.07 -1.69
CA LYS A 89 2.36 13.57 -2.17
C LYS A 89 3.02 12.59 -1.18
N ALA A 90 2.95 12.87 0.13
CA ALA A 90 3.48 11.95 1.14
C ALA A 90 2.66 10.66 1.22
N MET A 91 1.34 10.76 1.04
CA MET A 91 0.44 9.60 0.94
C MET A 91 0.82 8.69 -0.23
N ASP A 92 1.05 9.26 -1.42
CA ASP A 92 1.38 8.49 -2.62
C ASP A 92 2.77 7.83 -2.54
N GLU A 93 3.76 8.56 -1.99
CA GLU A 93 5.15 8.08 -1.90
C GLU A 93 5.35 7.02 -0.80
N GLY A 94 4.45 6.98 0.19
CA GLY A 94 4.60 6.18 1.40
C GLY A 94 5.71 6.66 2.34
N VAL A 95 5.67 6.18 3.58
CA VAL A 95 6.59 6.59 4.65
C VAL A 95 7.37 5.40 5.20
N LEU A 96 6.73 4.24 5.37
CA LEU A 96 7.32 3.07 6.02
C LEU A 96 8.16 2.22 5.05
N ALA A 97 7.52 1.67 4.02
CA ALA A 97 8.14 0.87 2.97
C ALA A 97 8.07 1.57 1.61
N GLY A 98 7.31 2.66 1.53
CA GLY A 98 7.08 3.42 0.31
C GLY A 98 5.95 2.88 -0.54
N PHE A 99 4.96 2.29 0.11
CA PHE A 99 3.69 1.95 -0.52
C PHE A 99 2.68 3.08 -0.31
N PRO A 100 1.71 3.25 -1.22
CA PRO A 100 0.68 4.26 -1.06
C PRO A 100 -0.07 4.08 0.27
N MET A 101 -0.26 5.18 0.98
CA MET A 101 -1.00 5.23 2.22
C MET A 101 -2.52 5.27 1.97
N VAL A 102 -3.30 4.70 2.88
CA VAL A 102 -4.77 4.67 2.84
C VAL A 102 -5.33 4.69 4.27
N ASP A 103 -6.66 4.83 4.36
CA ASP A 103 -7.48 4.74 5.57
C ASP A 103 -7.03 5.69 6.68
N MET A 104 -6.88 6.96 6.31
CA MET A 104 -6.48 8.00 7.27
C MET A 104 -6.97 9.39 6.88
N LYS A 105 -7.09 10.24 7.90
CA LYS A 105 -7.47 11.63 7.77
C LYS A 105 -6.34 12.53 8.22
N ALA A 106 -6.06 13.58 7.46
CA ALA A 106 -5.13 14.63 7.83
C ALA A 106 -5.87 15.95 7.98
N VAL A 107 -5.79 16.56 9.17
CA VAL A 107 -6.46 17.83 9.48
C VAL A 107 -5.42 18.91 9.71
N LEU A 108 -5.43 19.97 8.91
CA LEU A 108 -4.63 21.17 9.18
C LEU A 108 -5.24 21.94 10.35
N CYS A 109 -4.56 21.94 11.49
CA CYS A 109 -5.08 22.51 12.74
C CYS A 109 -4.56 23.93 13.01
N ASP A 110 -3.26 24.14 12.82
CA ASP A 110 -2.60 25.42 13.13
C ASP A 110 -1.32 25.57 12.30
N GLY A 111 -0.60 26.67 12.47
CA GLY A 111 0.66 26.95 11.81
C GLY A 111 1.06 28.40 11.93
N SER A 112 1.99 28.82 11.10
CA SER A 112 2.32 30.24 10.93
C SER A 112 2.85 30.51 9.54
N PHE A 113 2.84 31.77 9.14
CA PHE A 113 3.40 32.24 7.88
C PHE A 113 4.32 33.44 8.12
N HIS A 114 5.02 33.87 7.07
CA HIS A 114 5.83 35.07 7.05
C HIS A 114 5.48 35.86 5.79
N ASP A 115 5.24 37.17 5.90
CA ASP A 115 4.67 37.98 4.81
C ASP A 115 5.49 37.93 3.51
N VAL A 116 6.82 37.94 3.62
CA VAL A 116 7.73 37.95 2.45
C VAL A 116 8.23 36.56 2.05
N ASP A 117 8.56 35.71 3.02
CA ASP A 117 9.24 34.43 2.78
C ASP A 117 8.27 33.26 2.57
N SER A 118 6.96 33.44 2.85
CA SER A 118 5.97 32.39 2.61
C SER A 118 5.54 32.27 1.16
N SER A 119 5.38 31.02 0.72
CA SER A 119 4.95 30.68 -0.63
C SER A 119 4.23 29.33 -0.61
N GLY A 120 3.39 29.07 -1.62
CA GLY A 120 2.70 27.78 -1.77
C GLY A 120 3.66 26.60 -1.75
N MET A 121 4.80 26.71 -2.45
CA MET A 121 5.85 25.69 -2.43
C MET A 121 6.39 25.41 -1.02
N SER A 122 6.56 26.44 -0.18
CA SER A 122 7.03 26.27 1.20
C SER A 122 6.01 25.52 2.07
N PHE A 123 4.72 25.78 1.87
CA PHE A 123 3.63 25.08 2.55
C PHE A 123 3.40 23.66 2.02
N GLU A 124 3.63 23.41 0.74
CA GLU A 124 3.65 22.06 0.16
C GLU A 124 4.76 21.20 0.78
N ILE A 125 5.97 21.76 0.87
CA ILE A 125 7.09 21.08 1.55
C ILE A 125 6.76 20.86 3.03
N ALA A 126 6.22 21.87 3.71
CA ALA A 126 5.90 21.75 5.13
C ALA A 126 4.83 20.69 5.39
N GLY A 127 3.76 20.64 4.58
CA GLY A 127 2.71 19.61 4.66
C GLY A 127 3.25 18.21 4.44
N ASN A 128 4.09 18.01 3.40
CA ASN A 128 4.72 16.72 3.12
C ASN A 128 5.58 16.23 4.31
N GLN A 129 6.40 17.11 4.87
CA GLN A 129 7.31 16.74 5.96
C GLN A 129 6.57 16.54 7.28
N ALA A 130 5.55 17.35 7.58
CA ALA A 130 4.68 17.14 8.73
C ALA A 130 3.98 15.78 8.65
N MET A 131 3.51 15.39 7.47
CA MET A 131 2.89 14.09 7.23
C MET A 131 3.89 12.96 7.48
N ARG A 132 5.07 12.99 6.84
CA ARG A 132 6.12 11.98 7.00
C ARG A 132 6.54 11.80 8.46
N LYS A 133 6.77 12.90 9.17
CA LYS A 133 7.11 12.88 10.60
C LYS A 133 5.98 12.32 11.45
N GLY A 134 4.75 12.76 11.21
CA GLY A 134 3.59 12.31 11.98
C GLY A 134 3.32 10.82 11.80
N VAL A 135 3.43 10.30 10.57
CA VAL A 135 3.22 8.87 10.30
C VAL A 135 4.24 8.00 11.05
N ALA A 136 5.50 8.42 11.15
CA ALA A 136 6.53 7.68 11.88
C ALA A 136 6.16 7.49 13.36
N ASP A 137 5.49 8.49 13.96
CA ASP A 137 5.08 8.49 15.37
C ASP A 137 3.66 7.92 15.59
N ALA A 138 2.89 7.65 14.52
CA ALA A 138 1.49 7.24 14.57
C ALA A 138 1.26 5.71 14.56
N GLY A 139 2.32 4.93 14.80
CA GLY A 139 2.29 3.46 14.72
C GLY A 139 1.92 2.98 13.31
N PRO A 140 2.75 3.22 12.29
CA PRO A 140 2.45 2.85 10.91
C PRO A 140 2.52 1.32 10.74
N ILE A 141 1.58 0.78 9.98
CA ILE A 141 1.52 -0.66 9.65
C ILE A 141 1.35 -0.85 8.14
N LEU A 142 1.73 -2.04 7.69
CA LEU A 142 1.45 -2.50 6.33
C LEU A 142 0.09 -3.18 6.26
N LEU A 143 -0.59 -2.98 5.14
CA LEU A 143 -1.78 -3.72 4.75
C LEU A 143 -1.47 -4.60 3.54
N GLU A 144 -1.95 -5.84 3.57
CA GLU A 144 -1.86 -6.78 2.46
C GLU A 144 -3.22 -6.95 1.76
N PRO A 145 -3.24 -7.10 0.42
CA PRO A 145 -4.48 -7.37 -0.30
C PRO A 145 -4.91 -8.83 -0.10
N ILE A 146 -6.15 -9.00 0.33
CA ILE A 146 -6.84 -10.27 0.45
C ILE A 146 -7.66 -10.50 -0.82
N MET A 147 -7.53 -11.71 -1.36
CA MET A 147 -8.20 -12.15 -2.57
C MET A 147 -9.28 -13.15 -2.20
N LYS A 148 -10.46 -13.01 -2.83
CA LYS A 148 -11.44 -14.10 -2.91
C LYS A 148 -10.96 -15.11 -3.95
N LEU A 149 -10.77 -16.34 -3.50
CA LEU A 149 -10.29 -17.46 -4.26
C LEU A 149 -11.42 -18.49 -4.39
N HIS A 150 -11.80 -18.79 -5.62
CA HIS A 150 -12.67 -19.91 -5.96
C HIS A 150 -11.84 -20.99 -6.63
N VAL A 151 -11.89 -22.21 -6.13
CA VAL A 151 -11.15 -23.37 -6.68
C VAL A 151 -12.11 -24.49 -6.94
N THR A 152 -12.12 -25.02 -8.16
CA THR A 152 -12.90 -26.22 -8.51
C THR A 152 -11.94 -27.35 -8.85
N VAL A 153 -12.06 -28.47 -8.14
CA VAL A 153 -11.16 -29.63 -8.26
C VAL A 153 -11.98 -30.93 -8.19
N PRO A 154 -11.52 -32.04 -8.82
CA PRO A 154 -12.13 -33.34 -8.60
C PRO A 154 -12.03 -33.77 -7.13
N ASP A 155 -13.05 -34.47 -6.63
CA ASP A 155 -13.17 -34.82 -5.20
C ASP A 155 -11.95 -35.57 -4.63
N ALA A 156 -11.27 -36.35 -5.49
CA ALA A 156 -10.05 -37.08 -5.16
C ALA A 156 -8.89 -36.17 -4.70
N TYR A 157 -8.87 -34.89 -5.09
CA TYR A 157 -7.79 -33.94 -4.78
C TYR A 157 -8.20 -32.87 -3.77
N THR A 158 -9.46 -32.85 -3.31
CA THR A 158 -9.98 -31.85 -2.38
C THR A 158 -9.13 -31.75 -1.12
N GLY A 159 -8.70 -32.88 -0.55
CA GLY A 159 -7.85 -32.91 0.65
C GLY A 159 -6.47 -32.28 0.46
N GLU A 160 -5.81 -32.55 -0.67
CA GLU A 160 -4.48 -31.97 -0.98
C GLU A 160 -4.56 -30.47 -1.19
N VAL A 161 -5.59 -30.00 -1.90
CA VAL A 161 -5.84 -28.58 -2.15
C VAL A 161 -6.13 -27.84 -0.86
N MET A 162 -6.93 -28.42 0.04
CA MET A 162 -7.19 -27.85 1.36
C MET A 162 -5.92 -27.73 2.20
N SER A 163 -5.03 -28.72 2.14
CA SER A 163 -3.73 -28.67 2.81
C SER A 163 -2.84 -27.54 2.27
N ASP A 164 -2.78 -27.36 0.95
CA ASP A 164 -2.01 -26.28 0.31
C ASP A 164 -2.55 -24.89 0.69
N LEU A 165 -3.88 -24.70 0.68
CA LEU A 165 -4.53 -23.46 1.07
C LEU A 165 -4.25 -23.09 2.54
N ASN A 166 -4.32 -24.06 3.46
CA ASN A 166 -3.98 -23.83 4.86
C ASN A 166 -2.51 -23.36 5.04
N GLY A 167 -1.58 -23.93 4.26
CA GLY A 167 -0.18 -23.48 4.26
C GLY A 167 0.01 -22.04 3.75
N LYS A 168 -0.97 -21.49 3.03
CA LYS A 168 -0.95 -20.13 2.47
C LYS A 168 -1.72 -19.11 3.30
N ARG A 169 -2.09 -19.44 4.55
CA ARG A 169 -2.96 -18.62 5.42
C ARG A 169 -4.33 -18.34 4.80
N ALA A 170 -4.83 -19.24 3.95
CA ALA A 170 -6.17 -19.08 3.42
C ALA A 170 -7.20 -19.35 4.52
N LYS A 171 -8.25 -18.55 4.55
CA LYS A 171 -9.42 -18.75 5.40
C LYS A 171 -10.54 -19.32 4.54
N ILE A 172 -10.89 -20.58 4.79
CA ILE A 172 -11.94 -21.27 4.04
C ILE A 172 -13.30 -20.72 4.45
N LEU A 173 -14.06 -20.23 3.47
CA LEU A 173 -15.41 -19.70 3.64
C LEU A 173 -16.48 -20.78 3.46
N GLY A 174 -16.24 -21.72 2.53
CA GLY A 174 -17.18 -22.78 2.25
C GLY A 174 -16.65 -23.81 1.25
N MET A 175 -17.35 -24.93 1.21
CA MET A 175 -17.11 -26.00 0.24
C MET A 175 -18.46 -26.47 -0.30
N THR A 176 -18.61 -26.47 -1.62
CA THR A 176 -19.82 -26.91 -2.30
C THR A 176 -19.50 -28.11 -3.18
N PRO A 177 -19.96 -29.32 -2.83
CA PRO A 177 -19.81 -30.48 -3.69
C PRO A 177 -20.77 -30.39 -4.88
N HIS A 178 -20.26 -30.76 -6.03
CA HIS A 178 -20.96 -30.96 -7.30
C HIS A 178 -20.74 -32.41 -7.75
N ASP A 179 -21.32 -32.81 -8.89
CA ASP A 179 -21.17 -34.18 -9.39
C ASP A 179 -19.70 -34.47 -9.80
N GLY A 180 -18.95 -35.13 -8.90
CA GLY A 180 -17.55 -35.54 -9.08
C GLY A 180 -16.51 -34.42 -8.89
N THR A 181 -16.91 -33.23 -8.46
CA THR A 181 -16.00 -32.11 -8.19
C THR A 181 -16.43 -31.33 -6.96
N THR A 182 -15.49 -30.71 -6.28
CA THR A 182 -15.74 -29.81 -5.15
C THR A 182 -15.30 -28.40 -5.52
N GLU A 183 -16.16 -27.43 -5.27
CA GLU A 183 -15.82 -26.01 -5.28
C GLU A 183 -15.47 -25.55 -3.86
N ILE A 184 -14.33 -24.87 -3.72
CA ILE A 184 -13.80 -24.34 -2.46
C ILE A 184 -13.75 -22.82 -2.60
N GLU A 185 -14.37 -22.12 -1.65
CA GLU A 185 -14.31 -20.67 -1.54
C GLU A 185 -13.43 -20.30 -0.34
N ALA A 186 -12.47 -19.40 -0.56
CA ALA A 186 -11.54 -18.96 0.48
C ALA A 186 -11.10 -17.51 0.30
N GLU A 187 -10.76 -16.86 1.41
CA GLU A 187 -10.01 -15.62 1.45
C GLU A 187 -8.52 -15.95 1.57
N VAL A 188 -7.66 -15.36 0.74
CA VAL A 188 -6.23 -15.65 0.75
C VAL A 188 -5.37 -14.41 0.48
N PRO A 189 -4.26 -14.21 1.20
CA PRO A 189 -3.33 -13.13 0.90
C PRO A 189 -2.73 -13.25 -0.50
N GLN A 190 -2.79 -12.19 -1.32
CA GLN A 190 -2.28 -12.20 -2.69
C GLN A 190 -0.80 -12.62 -2.77
N GLY A 191 0.00 -12.19 -1.78
CA GLY A 191 1.42 -12.53 -1.68
C GLY A 191 1.69 -14.03 -1.53
N ALA A 192 0.74 -14.80 -1.01
CA ALA A 192 0.85 -16.25 -0.85
C ALA A 192 0.47 -17.03 -2.13
N VAL A 193 -0.34 -16.43 -3.02
CA VAL A 193 -0.93 -17.11 -4.20
C VAL A 193 -0.42 -16.62 -5.55
N GLN A 194 0.68 -15.86 -5.58
CA GLN A 194 1.23 -15.33 -6.84
C GLN A 194 1.63 -16.43 -7.85
N ARG A 195 1.95 -17.65 -7.38
CA ARG A 195 2.25 -18.83 -8.20
C ARG A 195 1.17 -19.91 -8.13
N TYR A 196 -0.02 -19.58 -7.66
CA TYR A 196 -1.04 -20.58 -7.35
C TYR A 196 -1.48 -21.43 -8.54
N SER A 197 -1.39 -20.92 -9.78
CA SER A 197 -1.61 -21.73 -10.98
C SER A 197 -0.67 -22.95 -11.10
N GLN A 198 0.59 -22.80 -10.67
CA GLN A 198 1.59 -23.87 -10.67
C GLN A 198 1.35 -24.82 -9.49
N ASP A 199 1.12 -24.25 -8.30
CA ASP A 199 0.86 -24.99 -7.07
C ASP A 199 -0.39 -25.88 -7.25
N LEU A 200 -1.51 -25.30 -7.69
CA LEU A 200 -2.77 -26.01 -7.95
C LEU A 200 -2.59 -27.12 -8.99
N ARG A 201 -1.86 -26.87 -10.08
CA ARG A 201 -1.58 -27.90 -11.09
C ARG A 201 -0.82 -29.08 -10.48
N SER A 202 0.12 -28.83 -9.58
CA SER A 202 0.90 -29.87 -8.92
C SER A 202 0.02 -30.76 -8.03
N VAL A 203 -0.78 -30.15 -7.15
CA VAL A 203 -1.60 -30.89 -6.16
C VAL A 203 -2.89 -31.49 -6.77
N SER A 204 -3.34 -31.00 -7.92
CA SER A 204 -4.53 -31.53 -8.61
C SER A 204 -4.22 -32.37 -9.85
N GLN A 205 -2.94 -32.67 -10.09
CA GLN A 205 -2.46 -33.30 -11.34
C GLN A 205 -3.00 -32.60 -12.61
N GLY A 206 -3.11 -31.27 -12.54
CA GLY A 206 -3.60 -30.41 -13.62
C GLY A 206 -5.10 -30.43 -13.86
N ARG A 207 -5.90 -30.96 -12.93
CA ARG A 207 -7.37 -31.04 -13.04
C ARG A 207 -8.12 -29.95 -12.28
N GLY A 208 -7.42 -29.11 -11.53
CA GLY A 208 -7.99 -27.96 -10.84
C GLY A 208 -8.06 -26.71 -11.71
N VAL A 209 -9.12 -25.92 -11.50
CA VAL A 209 -9.27 -24.57 -12.03
C VAL A 209 -9.51 -23.59 -10.89
N TYR A 210 -9.13 -22.33 -11.07
CA TYR A 210 -9.34 -21.32 -10.05
C TYR A 210 -9.64 -19.93 -10.63
N ARG A 211 -10.26 -19.08 -9.81
CA ARG A 211 -10.48 -17.66 -10.06
C ARG A 211 -10.06 -16.86 -8.83
N LEU A 212 -9.46 -15.69 -9.06
CA LEU A 212 -9.03 -14.75 -8.03
C LEU A 212 -9.68 -13.40 -8.30
N GLU A 213 -10.30 -12.83 -7.27
CA GLU A 213 -10.89 -11.50 -7.29
C GLU A 213 -10.41 -10.72 -6.07
N PHE A 214 -10.09 -9.44 -6.24
CA PHE A 214 -9.73 -8.60 -5.09
C PHE A 214 -10.95 -8.44 -4.19
N ASP A 215 -10.74 -8.54 -2.88
CA ASP A 215 -11.82 -8.36 -1.91
C ASP A 215 -11.57 -7.12 -1.05
N HIS A 216 -10.53 -7.13 -0.21
CA HIS A 216 -10.23 -6.04 0.70
C HIS A 216 -8.76 -6.04 1.13
N TYR A 217 -8.38 -5.07 1.98
CA TYR A 217 -7.07 -4.99 2.62
C TYR A 217 -7.16 -5.36 4.10
N GLU A 218 -6.21 -6.15 4.59
CA GLU A 218 -6.06 -6.48 6.01
C GLU A 218 -4.67 -6.13 6.53
N PRO A 219 -4.50 -5.91 7.85
CA PRO A 219 -3.19 -5.75 8.46
C PRO A 219 -2.26 -6.93 8.15
N LEU A 220 -1.09 -6.64 7.58
CA LEU A 220 -0.04 -7.63 7.40
C LEU A 220 0.46 -8.09 8.78
N PRO A 221 0.57 -9.42 9.03
CA PRO A 221 1.04 -9.94 10.30
C PRO A 221 2.38 -9.33 10.74
N PRO A 222 2.55 -8.96 12.03
CA PRO A 222 3.74 -8.26 12.51
C PRO A 222 5.07 -8.97 12.20
N ASP A 223 5.08 -10.29 12.17
CA ASP A 223 6.23 -11.13 11.84
C ASP A 223 6.64 -11.05 10.36
N GLN A 224 5.71 -10.69 9.47
CA GLN A 224 5.96 -10.57 8.04
C GLN A 224 6.36 -9.15 7.61
N GLN A 225 6.03 -8.12 8.40
CA GLN A 225 6.32 -6.73 8.05
C GLN A 225 7.81 -6.45 7.81
N PRO A 226 8.76 -6.89 8.66
CA PRO A 226 10.18 -6.59 8.47
C PRO A 226 10.69 -7.08 7.10
N ARG A 227 10.28 -8.28 6.70
CA ARG A 227 10.64 -8.89 5.42
C ARG A 227 10.14 -8.05 4.24
N VAL A 228 8.87 -7.64 4.26
CA VAL A 228 8.28 -6.84 3.18
C VAL A 228 8.92 -5.45 3.09
N ILE A 229 9.24 -4.83 4.24
CA ILE A 229 9.95 -3.55 4.30
C ILE A 229 11.35 -3.67 3.68
N GLU A 230 12.10 -4.73 4.01
CA GLU A 230 13.43 -4.97 3.46
C GLU A 230 13.39 -5.24 1.95
N GLU A 231 12.47 -6.08 1.49
CA GLU A 231 12.25 -6.37 0.06
C GLU A 231 11.92 -5.08 -0.72
N ALA A 232 11.07 -4.21 -0.17
CA ALA A 232 10.73 -2.93 -0.78
C ALA A 232 11.93 -1.97 -0.87
N LYS A 233 12.77 -1.91 0.18
CA LYS A 233 13.99 -1.12 0.18
C LYS A 233 14.97 -1.59 -0.89
N ARG A 234 15.23 -2.89 -0.97
CA ARG A 234 16.11 -3.48 -2.00
C ARG A 234 15.60 -3.20 -3.41
N ALA A 235 14.28 -3.36 -3.63
CA ALA A 235 13.68 -3.07 -4.93
C ALA A 235 13.85 -1.60 -5.35
N LYS A 236 13.75 -0.64 -4.41
CA LYS A 236 14.00 0.78 -4.69
C LYS A 236 15.46 1.09 -4.99
N GLU A 237 16.41 0.36 -4.39
CA GLU A 237 17.83 0.50 -4.70
C GLU A 237 18.16 -0.04 -6.10
N GLU A 238 17.62 -1.22 -6.45
CA GLU A 238 17.79 -1.81 -7.78
C GLU A 238 17.20 -0.94 -8.90
N GLU A 239 16.14 -0.18 -8.65
CA GLU A 239 15.55 0.74 -9.64
C GLU A 239 16.35 2.04 -9.85
N LYS A 240 17.23 2.39 -8.92
CA LYS A 240 18.09 3.58 -9.02
C LYS A 240 19.40 3.31 -9.76
N VAL A 241 19.73 2.05 -10.01
CA VAL A 241 20.94 1.58 -10.72
C VAL A 241 20.60 1.30 -12.18
#